data_AF-A0A072TLF1-F1
#
_entry.id   AF-A0A072TLF1-F1
#
_cell.length_a   1.000
_cell.length_b   1.000
_cell.length_c   1.000
_cell.angle_alpha   90.00
_cell.angle_beta   90.00
_cell.angle_gamma   90.00
#
_symmetry.space_group_name_H-M   'P 1'
#
loop_
_entity.id
_entity.type
_entity.pdbx_description
1 polymer ?
#
loop_
_entity_poly.entity_id
_entity_poly.type
_entity_poly.pdbx_seq_one_letter_code
_entity_poly.pdbx_strand_id
1 'polypeptide(L)' 'MERKTLLGLSFFLFVLLAAQEAVVKIEGCEKKSSVGFGGLCIGPKLSYECNFICMYTDHLKGGYCKNEECMCSC' A
#
# COMPACT_ATOMS: atom_id res chain seq x y z
N MET A 1 26.55 11.65 38.19
CA MET A 1 25.46 12.42 37.55
C MET A 1 25.15 11.81 36.18
N GLU A 2 24.91 10.50 36.13
CA GLU A 2 24.96 9.75 34.85
C GLU A 2 23.77 8.78 34.64
N ARG A 3 23.09 8.37 35.72
CA ARG A 3 21.94 7.47 35.63
C ARG A 3 20.69 8.12 35.02
N LYS A 4 20.48 9.42 35.28
CA LYS A 4 19.32 10.16 34.76
C LYS A 4 19.40 10.36 33.24
N THR A 5 20.61 10.58 32.72
CA THR A 5 20.87 10.79 31.29
C THR A 5 20.70 9.49 30.50
N LEU A 6 21.10 8.35 31.07
CA LEU A 6 20.93 7.04 30.45
C LEU A 6 19.45 6.65 30.27
N LEU A 7 18.63 6.95 31.29
CA LEU A 7 17.18 6.74 31.26
C LEU A 7 16.46 7.63 30.24
N GLY A 8 16.94 8.86 30.04
CA GLY A 8 16.40 9.76 29.01
C GLY A 8 16.71 9.27 27.58
N LEU A 9 17.93 8.78 27.37
CA LEU A 9 18.36 8.24 26.07
C LEU A 9 17.60 6.97 25.67
N SER A 10 17.34 6.07 26.62
CA SER A 10 16.56 4.86 26.32
C SER A 10 15.11 5.21 25.94
N PHE A 11 14.48 6.16 26.63
CA PHE A 11 13.14 6.62 26.27
C PHE A 11 13.08 7.25 24.88
N PHE A 12 14.10 8.03 24.51
CA PHE A 12 14.20 8.66 23.19
C PHE A 12 14.34 7.63 22.06
N LEU A 13 15.07 6.54 22.31
CA LEU A 13 15.22 5.43 21.35
C LEU A 13 13.90 4.69 21.11
N PHE A 14 13.08 4.47 22.15
CA PHE A 14 11.76 3.86 21.99
C PHE A 14 10.80 4.73 21.18
N VAL A 15 10.82 6.05 21.39
CA VAL A 15 10.01 7.00 20.60
C VAL A 15 10.44 7.00 19.13
N LEU A 16 11.75 6.96 18.85
CA LEU A 16 12.26 6.88 17.48
C LEU A 16 11.91 5.55 16.79
N LEU A 17 11.89 4.44 17.53
CA LEU A 17 11.48 3.14 17.00
C LEU A 17 9.99 3.10 16.63
N ALA A 18 9.12 3.62 17.51
CA ALA A 18 7.69 3.72 17.25
C ALA A 18 7.37 4.67 16.08
N ALA A 19 8.16 5.72 15.89
CA ALA A 19 8.03 6.62 14.74
C ALA A 19 8.41 5.94 13.41
N GLN A 20 9.38 5.01 13.40
CA GLN A 20 9.73 4.26 12.19
C GLN A 20 8.65 3.24 11.79
N GLU A 21 8.01 2.56 12.75
CA GLU A 21 6.90 1.64 12.45
C GLU A 21 5.71 2.35 11.77
N ALA A 22 5.48 3.63 12.08
CA ALA A 22 4.44 4.43 11.43
C ALA A 22 4.82 4.87 10.00
N VAL A 23 6.11 5.02 9.69
CA VAL A 23 6.61 5.42 8.36
C VAL A 23 6.78 4.22 7.43
N VAL A 24 6.88 3.00 7.96
CA VAL A 24 6.80 1.74 7.18
C VAL A 24 5.35 1.28 7.03
N LYS A 25 4.39 2.21 6.90
CA LYS A 25 3.28 1.95 5.99
C LYS A 25 3.87 2.04 4.60
N ILE A 26 4.37 0.90 4.11
CA ILE A 26 4.64 0.68 2.71
C ILE A 26 3.36 1.15 2.00
N GLU A 27 3.40 2.34 1.40
CA GLU A 27 2.40 2.70 0.41
C GLU A 27 2.45 1.57 -0.60
N GLY A 28 1.43 0.70 -0.54
CA GLY A 28 1.32 -0.41 -1.47
C GLY A 28 1.50 0.18 -2.86
N CYS A 29 2.43 -0.38 -3.63
CA CYS A 29 2.64 0.10 -4.98
C CYS A 29 1.34 -0.10 -5.75
N GLU A 30 0.72 0.99 -6.17
CA GLU A 30 -0.52 0.99 -6.95
C GLU A 30 -0.24 1.64 -8.29
N LYS A 31 -0.53 0.93 -9.38
CA LYS A 31 -0.46 1.47 -10.74
C LYS A 31 -1.80 1.26 -11.45
N LYS A 32 -2.17 2.14 -12.37
CA LYS A 32 -3.32 1.87 -13.26
C LYS A 32 -3.02 0.68 -14.16
N SER A 33 -4.04 -0.12 -14.47
CA SER A 33 -3.87 -1.22 -15.43
C SER A 33 -3.44 -0.70 -16.80
N SER A 34 -2.53 -1.41 -17.46
CA SER A 34 -1.93 -0.99 -18.74
C SER A 34 -2.91 -1.06 -19.93
N VAL A 35 -3.91 -1.94 -19.86
CA VAL A 35 -4.81 -2.22 -20.99
C VAL A 35 -5.96 -1.20 -21.08
N GLY A 36 -6.15 -0.39 -20.04
CA GLY A 36 -7.35 0.43 -19.89
C GLY A 36 -8.55 -0.46 -19.56
N PHE A 37 -9.25 -0.14 -18.46
CA PHE A 37 -10.46 -0.87 -18.11
C PHE A 37 -11.60 -0.40 -19.01
N GLY A 38 -12.33 -1.32 -19.65
CA GLY A 38 -13.42 -1.00 -20.56
C GLY A 38 -14.63 -0.41 -19.84
N GLY A 39 -14.64 0.90 -19.62
CA GLY A 39 -15.68 1.62 -18.89
C GLY A 39 -15.34 1.89 -17.42
N LEU A 40 -16.35 2.29 -16.64
CA LEU A 40 -16.18 2.62 -15.22
C LEU A 40 -16.02 1.36 -14.38
N CYS A 41 -14.93 1.24 -13.63
CA CYS A 41 -14.68 0.15 -12.70
C CYS A 41 -15.55 0.34 -11.44
N ILE A 42 -16.75 -0.23 -11.44
CA ILE A 42 -17.73 -0.07 -10.35
C ILE A 42 -18.29 -1.42 -9.91
N GLY A 43 -18.24 -1.68 -8.60
CA GLY A 43 -18.85 -2.85 -8.00
C GLY A 43 -17.99 -4.12 -8.06
N PRO A 44 -18.45 -5.19 -7.39
CA PRO A 44 -17.61 -6.38 -7.11
C PRO A 44 -17.28 -7.20 -8.37
N LYS A 45 -18.21 -7.27 -9.34
CA LYS A 45 -17.99 -8.00 -10.60
C LYS A 45 -16.83 -7.40 -11.40
N LEU A 46 -16.83 -6.08 -11.56
CA LEU A 46 -15.78 -5.37 -12.31
C LEU A 46 -14.46 -5.33 -11.52
N SER A 47 -14.51 -5.32 -10.19
CA SER A 47 -13.30 -5.46 -9.37
C SER A 47 -12.64 -6.83 -9.55
N TYR A 48 -13.41 -7.91 -9.73
CA TYR A 48 -12.86 -9.23 -10.03
C TYR A 48 -12.21 -9.29 -11.42
N GLU A 49 -12.84 -8.66 -12.41
CA GLU A 49 -12.28 -8.53 -13.76
C GLU A 49 -10.99 -7.69 -13.75
N CYS A 50 -10.98 -6.57 -13.03
CA CYS A 50 -9.78 -5.76 -12.81
C CYS A 50 -8.66 -6.59 -12.16
N ASN A 51 -8.98 -7.38 -11.13
CA ASN A 51 -8.03 -8.27 -10.50
C ASN A 51 -7.43 -9.28 -11.50
N PHE A 52 -8.27 -9.88 -12.34
CA PHE A 52 -7.83 -10.80 -13.38
C PHE A 52 -6.88 -10.13 -14.38
N ILE A 53 -7.23 -8.94 -14.89
CA ILE A 53 -6.37 -8.19 -15.81
C ILE A 53 -5.02 -7.87 -15.16
N CYS A 54 -5.03 -7.39 -13.92
CA CYS A 54 -3.82 -7.07 -13.19
C CYS A 54 -2.90 -8.29 -13.01
N MET A 55 -3.48 -9.47 -12.71
CA MET A 55 -2.70 -10.70 -12.52
C MET A 55 -2.17 -11.28 -13.83
N TYR A 56 -2.99 -11.32 -14.88
CA TYR A 56 -2.68 -12.08 -16.08
C TYR A 56 -2.09 -11.24 -17.21
N THR A 57 -2.42 -9.95 -17.27
CA THR A 57 -1.91 -9.05 -18.31
C THR A 57 -0.78 -8.17 -17.80
N ASP A 58 -0.95 -7.59 -16.60
CA ASP A 58 0.08 -6.73 -15.99
C ASP A 58 1.12 -7.51 -15.17
N HIS A 59 0.94 -8.82 -14.98
CA HIS A 59 1.77 -9.72 -14.17
C HIS A 59 2.02 -9.20 -12.74
N LEU A 60 0.98 -8.62 -12.15
CA LEU A 60 0.98 -8.06 -10.80
C LEU A 60 0.24 -8.95 -9.80
N LYS A 61 0.29 -8.58 -8.51
CA LYS A 61 -0.30 -9.40 -7.43
C LYS A 61 -1.83 -9.46 -7.49
N GLY A 62 -2.47 -8.44 -8.05
CA GLY A 62 -3.91 -8.31 -8.09
C GLY A 62 -4.33 -6.88 -8.41
N GLY A 63 -5.64 -6.63 -8.35
CA GLY A 63 -6.20 -5.32 -8.62
C GLY A 63 -7.60 -5.13 -8.07
N TYR A 64 -7.99 -3.87 -7.95
CA TYR A 64 -9.28 -3.46 -7.43
C TYR A 64 -9.76 -2.16 -8.06
N CYS A 65 -11.06 -1.92 -8.00
CA CYS A 65 -11.64 -0.67 -8.48
C CYS A 65 -11.45 0.46 -7.45
N LYS A 66 -10.89 1.60 -7.88
CA LYS A 66 -10.72 2.82 -7.08
C LYS A 66 -11.03 4.03 -7.95
N ASN A 67 -11.89 4.94 -7.49
CA ASN A 67 -12.30 6.13 -8.25
C ASN A 67 -12.77 5.80 -9.67
N GLU A 68 -13.54 4.73 -9.84
CA GLU A 68 -14.03 4.26 -11.15
C GLU A 68 -12.92 3.78 -12.11
N GLU A 69 -11.69 3.62 -11.63
CA GLU A 69 -10.53 3.13 -12.38
C GLU A 69 -10.04 1.79 -11.82
N CYS A 70 -9.44 0.97 -12.68
CA CYS A 70 -8.80 -0.26 -12.26
C CYS A 70 -7.35 0.01 -11.79
N MET A 71 -7.10 -0.22 -10.51
CA MET A 71 -5.78 -0.08 -9.89
C MET A 71 -5.20 -1.47 -9.62
N CYS A 72 -3.97 -1.71 -10.06
CA CYS A 72 -3.23 -2.93 -9.83
C CYS A 72 -2.21 -2.74 -8.70
N SER A 73 -2.10 -3.73 -7.83
CA SER A 73 -1.11 -3.78 -6.76
C SER A 73 0.17 -4.47 -7.21
N CYS A 74 1.29 -3.76 -7.10
CA CYS A 74 2.62 -4.36 -7.09
C CYS A 74 2.92 -4.93 -5.68
#